data_AF-D0MDM5-F1
#
_entry.id   AF-D0MDM5-F1
#
_cell.length_a   1.000
_cell.length_b   1.000
_cell.length_c   1.000
_cell.angle_alpha   90.00
_cell.angle_beta   90.00
_cell.angle_gamma   90.00
#
_symmetry.space_group_name_H-M   'P 1'
#
loop_
_entity.id
_entity.type
_entity.pdbx_description
1 polymer ?
#
loop_
_entity_poly.entity_id
_entity_poly.type
_entity_poly.pdbx_seq_one_letter_code
_entity_poly.pdbx_strand_id
1 'polypeptide(L)'
;MNLILAANLVSVEPGLIFWKSLTFLLLLFLLYKFAWKPILQALKEREESIDTSLRRAERALAEARQIQAENERIRREAEQEAQRILREAREEAERLRQEELQKTRVQIQQMQAQARAEIEREKQGALDELRAVVADLAIQAAEKILRESLDADRQRRLVERFLESLPASKN
;
A
#
# COMPACT_ATOMS: atom_id res chain seq x y z
N MET A 1 53.36 -16.19 104.56
CA MET A 1 53.26 -16.04 103.09
C MET A 1 52.41 -17.20 102.58
N ASN A 2 51.22 -16.91 102.06
CA ASN A 2 50.17 -17.88 101.77
C ASN A 2 50.62 -19.02 100.84
N LEU A 3 50.60 -20.25 101.36
CA LEU A 3 50.49 -21.47 100.57
C LEU A 3 49.04 -21.97 100.69
N ILE A 4 48.15 -21.34 99.91
CA ILE A 4 46.81 -21.84 99.62
C ILE A 4 46.65 -21.78 98.10
N LEU A 5 47.29 -22.71 97.39
CA LEU A 5 47.21 -22.79 95.93
C LEU A 5 47.40 -24.23 95.45
N ALA A 6 46.72 -25.16 96.12
CA ALA A 6 46.53 -26.53 95.65
C ALA A 6 45.41 -27.21 96.46
N ALA A 7 44.18 -26.72 96.37
CA ALA A 7 43.03 -27.45 96.89
C ALA A 7 41.81 -27.16 96.01
N ASN A 8 41.34 -28.20 95.31
CA ASN A 8 39.98 -28.36 94.79
C ASN A 8 39.57 -27.60 93.52
N LEU A 9 40.32 -27.73 92.40
CA LEU A 9 39.76 -27.47 91.07
C LEU A 9 38.87 -28.63 90.55
N VAL A 10 38.96 -29.81 91.17
CA VAL A 10 38.14 -31.00 90.87
C VAL A 10 37.67 -31.62 92.19
N SER A 11 37.05 -30.83 93.06
CA SER A 11 36.13 -31.41 94.04
C SER A 11 34.82 -31.68 93.31
N VAL A 12 34.52 -32.96 93.11
CA VAL A 12 33.22 -33.40 92.59
C VAL A 12 32.20 -33.09 93.69
N GLU A 13 31.67 -31.87 93.71
CA GLU A 13 30.55 -31.47 94.56
C GLU A 13 29.25 -31.96 93.89
N PRO A 14 28.58 -33.00 94.41
CA PRO A 14 27.40 -33.57 93.77
C PRO A 14 26.27 -32.53 93.62
N GLY A 15 26.21 -31.55 94.54
CA GLY A 15 25.26 -30.44 94.49
C GLY A 15 25.47 -29.51 93.30
N LEU A 16 26.71 -29.13 92.98
CA LEU A 16 26.99 -28.27 91.83
C LEU A 16 26.69 -28.97 90.51
N ILE A 17 26.99 -30.27 90.42
CA ILE A 17 26.69 -31.06 89.23
C ILE A 17 25.18 -31.17 89.03
N PHE A 18 24.41 -31.45 90.09
CA PHE A 18 22.95 -31.51 90.03
C PHE A 18 22.33 -30.20 89.55
N TRP A 19 22.69 -29.05 90.14
CA TRP A 19 22.15 -27.75 89.75
C TRP A 19 22.59 -27.31 88.35
N LYS A 20 23.83 -27.62 87.93
CA LYS A 20 24.30 -27.36 86.56
C LYS A 20 23.56 -28.22 85.54
N SER A 21 23.36 -29.51 85.82
CA SER A 21 22.58 -30.40 84.95
C SER A 21 21.12 -29.97 84.87
N LEU A 22 20.51 -29.57 85.99
CA LEU A 22 19.13 -29.09 86.02
C LEU A 22 18.96 -27.79 85.21
N THR A 23 19.85 -26.81 85.41
CA THR A 23 19.82 -25.54 84.65
C THR A 23 20.15 -25.76 83.17
N PHE A 24 21.08 -26.65 82.84
CA PHE A 24 21.37 -27.04 81.46
C PHE A 24 20.18 -27.72 80.78
N LEU A 25 19.51 -28.67 81.44
CA LEU A 25 18.31 -29.33 80.92
C LEU A 25 17.14 -28.36 80.75
N LEU A 26 16.97 -27.43 81.69
CA LEU A 26 15.93 -26.40 81.61
C LEU A 26 16.21 -25.44 80.43
N LEU A 27 17.46 -25.01 80.26
CA LEU A 27 17.88 -24.21 79.09
C LEU A 27 17.68 -24.99 77.79
N LEU A 28 18.06 -26.26 77.74
CA LEU A 28 17.88 -27.14 76.58
C LEU A 28 16.41 -27.28 76.22
N PHE A 29 15.52 -27.45 77.21
CA PHE A 29 14.08 -27.52 76.99
C PHE A 29 13.51 -26.21 76.44
N LEU A 30 13.94 -25.06 76.97
CA LEU A 30 13.59 -23.75 76.43
C LEU A 30 14.08 -23.60 74.99
N LEU A 31 15.36 -23.86 74.71
CA LEU A 31 15.90 -23.78 73.36
C LEU A 31 15.19 -24.71 72.39
N TYR A 32 14.91 -25.95 72.79
CA TYR A 32 14.17 -26.90 71.97
C TYR A 32 12.77 -26.37 71.63
N LYS A 33 12.04 -25.83 72.61
CA LYS A 33 10.69 -25.31 72.38
C LYS A 33 10.68 -24.01 71.58
N PHE A 34 11.63 -23.10 71.81
CA PHE A 34 11.64 -21.75 71.24
C PHE A 34 12.45 -21.62 69.94
N ALA A 35 13.58 -22.31 69.79
CA ALA A 35 14.48 -22.16 68.64
C ALA A 35 14.13 -23.11 67.47
N TRP A 36 13.52 -24.27 67.74
CA TRP A 36 13.23 -25.26 66.69
C TRP A 36 12.21 -24.75 65.67
N LYS A 37 11.16 -24.06 66.13
CA LYS A 37 10.11 -23.49 65.28
C LYS A 37 10.65 -22.41 64.30
N PRO A 38 11.37 -21.36 64.72
CA PRO A 38 11.86 -20.33 63.81
C PRO A 38 12.92 -20.86 62.82
N ILE A 39 13.76 -21.82 63.22
CA ILE A 39 14.76 -22.42 62.31
C ILE A 39 14.07 -23.18 61.18
N LEU A 40 13.08 -24.03 61.50
CA LEU A 40 12.31 -24.74 60.48
C LEU A 40 11.51 -23.80 59.59
N GLN A 41 10.95 -22.73 60.16
CA GLN A 41 10.22 -21.73 59.40
C GLN A 41 11.14 -21.01 58.38
N ALA A 42 12.32 -20.56 58.81
CA ALA A 42 13.30 -19.93 57.93
C ALA A 42 13.77 -20.87 56.81
N LEU A 43 13.94 -22.17 57.10
CA LEU A 43 14.32 -23.15 56.09
C LEU A 43 13.19 -23.37 55.07
N LYS A 44 11.94 -23.50 55.52
CA LYS A 44 10.76 -23.63 54.65
C LYS A 44 10.55 -22.40 53.78
N GLU A 45 10.69 -21.21 54.34
CA GLU A 45 10.57 -19.95 53.60
C GLU A 45 11.64 -19.83 52.52
N ARG A 46 12.88 -20.27 52.83
CA ARG A 46 13.95 -20.33 51.83
C ARG A 46 13.66 -21.34 50.73
N GLU A 47 13.17 -22.53 51.08
CA GLU A 47 12.78 -23.57 50.12
C GLU A 47 11.66 -23.08 49.20
N GLU A 48 10.59 -22.51 49.77
CA GLU A 48 9.45 -21.97 49.04
C GLU A 48 9.85 -20.82 48.12
N SER A 49 10.73 -19.92 48.59
CA SER A 49 11.24 -18.82 47.79
C SER A 49 12.06 -19.31 46.58
N ILE A 50 12.89 -20.34 46.76
CA ILE A 50 13.67 -20.96 45.69
C ILE A 50 12.73 -21.65 44.68
N ASP A 51 11.82 -22.50 45.14
CA ASP A 51 10.86 -23.20 44.28
C ASP A 51 9.99 -22.20 43.50
N THR A 52 9.49 -21.16 44.17
CA THR A 52 8.70 -20.10 43.52
C THR A 52 9.52 -19.37 42.46
N SER A 53 10.78 -19.03 42.77
CA SER A 53 11.67 -18.33 41.83
C SER A 53 12.00 -19.19 40.62
N LEU A 54 12.26 -20.48 40.80
CA LEU A 54 12.49 -21.44 39.72
C LEU A 54 11.25 -21.60 38.84
N ARG A 55 10.07 -21.81 39.44
CA ARG A 55 8.80 -21.89 38.69
C ARG A 55 8.47 -20.62 37.92
N ARG A 56 8.85 -19.45 38.45
CA ARG A 56 8.68 -18.17 37.74
C ARG A 56 9.65 -18.07 36.56
N ALA A 57 10.91 -18.47 36.75
CA ALA A 57 11.90 -18.48 35.68
C ALA A 57 11.52 -19.45 34.54
N GLU A 58 11.05 -20.65 34.88
CA GLU A 58 10.56 -21.63 33.90
C GLU A 58 9.34 -21.12 33.12
N ARG A 59 8.38 -20.50 33.82
CA ARG A 59 7.20 -19.88 33.16
C ARG A 59 7.61 -18.74 32.24
N ALA A 60 8.46 -17.83 32.70
CA ALA A 60 8.96 -16.73 31.89
C ALA A 60 9.72 -17.23 30.64
N LEU A 61 10.51 -18.29 30.77
CA LEU A 61 11.20 -18.91 29.64
C LEU A 61 10.23 -19.56 28.65
N ALA A 62 9.20 -20.25 29.14
CA ALA A 62 8.16 -20.85 28.31
C ALA A 62 7.36 -19.78 27.55
N GLU A 63 6.94 -18.71 28.23
CA GLU A 63 6.25 -17.57 27.65
C GLU A 63 7.11 -16.87 26.60
N ALA A 64 8.40 -16.63 26.90
CA ALA A 64 9.33 -16.02 25.94
C ALA A 64 9.49 -16.87 24.67
N ARG A 65 9.60 -18.19 24.80
CA ARG A 65 9.66 -19.12 23.66
C ARG A 65 8.36 -19.11 22.84
N GLN A 66 7.21 -19.06 23.50
CA GLN A 66 5.91 -18.96 22.82
C GLN A 66 5.79 -17.64 22.04
N ILE A 67 6.14 -16.51 22.68
CA ILE A 67 6.13 -15.19 22.04
C ILE A 67 7.10 -15.16 20.85
N GLN A 68 8.27 -15.78 20.98
CA GLN A 68 9.23 -15.87 19.87
C GLN A 68 8.65 -16.69 18.70
N ALA A 69 8.09 -17.86 18.96
CA ALA A 69 7.49 -18.71 17.94
C ALA A 69 6.31 -18.01 17.24
N GLU A 70 5.48 -17.30 18.00
CA GLU A 70 4.36 -16.54 17.48
C GLU A 70 4.83 -15.34 16.63
N ASN A 71 5.82 -14.59 17.09
CA ASN A 71 6.43 -13.52 16.30
C ASN A 71 7.02 -14.04 14.99
N GLU A 72 7.72 -15.18 15.01
CA GLU A 72 8.23 -15.80 13.80
C GLU A 72 7.11 -16.23 12.85
N ARG A 73 6.00 -16.75 13.38
CA ARG A 73 4.81 -17.08 12.59
C ARG A 73 4.20 -15.83 11.93
N ILE A 74 3.93 -14.80 12.72
CA ILE A 74 3.37 -13.52 12.25
C ILE A 74 4.29 -12.88 11.20
N ARG A 75 5.61 -12.91 11.40
CA ARG A 75 6.57 -12.39 10.42
C ARG A 75 6.49 -13.14 9.10
N ARG A 76 6.44 -14.47 9.12
CA ARG A 76 6.29 -15.28 7.89
C ARG A 76 4.97 -15.00 7.19
N GLU A 77 3.87 -14.89 7.94
CA GLU A 77 2.56 -14.55 7.39
C GLU A 77 2.56 -13.15 6.75
N ALA A 78 3.15 -12.17 7.42
CA ALA A 78 3.30 -10.81 6.88
C ALA A 78 4.16 -10.76 5.61
N GLU A 79 5.25 -11.53 5.54
CA GLU A 79 6.07 -11.64 4.33
C GLU A 79 5.30 -12.27 3.17
N GLN A 80 4.53 -13.33 3.43
CA GLN A 80 3.68 -13.98 2.42
C GLN A 80 2.57 -13.05 1.92
N GLU A 81 1.93 -12.32 2.84
CA GLU A 81 0.91 -11.32 2.54
C GLU A 81 1.47 -10.18 1.68
N ALA A 82 2.62 -9.63 2.07
CA ALA A 82 3.29 -8.59 1.31
C ALA A 82 3.65 -9.04 -0.11
N GLN A 83 4.16 -10.27 -0.26
CA GLN A 83 4.43 -10.84 -1.58
C GLN A 83 3.14 -11.05 -2.39
N ARG A 84 2.03 -11.41 -1.75
CA ARG A 84 0.73 -11.54 -2.42
C ARG A 84 0.25 -10.19 -2.95
N ILE A 85 0.26 -9.16 -2.10
CA ILE A 85 -0.10 -7.78 -2.47
C ILE A 85 0.77 -7.29 -3.64
N LEU A 86 2.08 -7.54 -3.61
CA LEU A 86 2.97 -7.14 -4.70
C LEU A 86 2.69 -7.86 -6.02
N ARG A 87 2.29 -9.14 -5.97
CA ARG A 87 1.89 -9.88 -7.18
C ARG A 87 0.59 -9.34 -7.74
N GLU A 88 -0.43 -9.21 -6.90
CA GLU A 88 -1.75 -8.68 -7.27
C GLU A 88 -1.62 -7.26 -7.86
N ALA A 89 -0.82 -6.39 -7.24
CA ALA A 89 -0.58 -5.04 -7.76
C ALA A 89 0.10 -5.03 -9.14
N ARG A 90 1.03 -5.96 -9.40
CA ARG A 90 1.69 -6.08 -10.71
C ARG A 90 0.75 -6.61 -11.78
N GLU A 91 -0.06 -7.62 -11.43
CA GLU A 91 -1.06 -8.19 -12.34
C GLU A 91 -2.12 -7.14 -12.71
N GLU A 92 -2.61 -6.40 -11.72
CA GLU A 92 -3.58 -5.32 -11.94
C GLU A 92 -2.99 -4.17 -12.75
N ALA A 93 -1.74 -3.78 -12.49
CA ALA A 93 -1.06 -2.75 -13.27
C ALA A 93 -0.87 -3.16 -14.74
N GLU A 94 -0.50 -4.42 -15.00
CA GLU A 94 -0.38 -4.92 -16.38
C GLU A 94 -1.74 -5.00 -17.06
N ARG A 95 -2.78 -5.45 -16.35
CA ARG A 95 -4.16 -5.46 -16.86
C ARG A 95 -4.63 -4.06 -17.25
N LEU A 96 -4.48 -3.09 -16.35
CA LEU A 96 -4.85 -1.69 -16.61
C LEU A 96 -4.07 -1.11 -17.79
N ARG A 97 -2.77 -1.37 -17.87
CA ARG A 97 -1.92 -0.95 -18.99
C ARG A 97 -2.42 -1.53 -20.31
N GLN A 98 -2.80 -2.81 -20.35
CA GLN A 98 -3.31 -3.44 -21.56
C GLN A 98 -4.69 -2.87 -21.95
N GLU A 99 -5.58 -2.69 -21.00
CA GLU A 99 -6.90 -2.05 -21.21
C GLU A 99 -6.75 -0.63 -21.77
N GLU A 100 -5.84 0.16 -21.20
CA GLU A 100 -5.59 1.53 -21.63
C GLU A 100 -4.97 1.58 -23.03
N LEU A 101 -3.99 0.71 -23.32
CA LEU A 101 -3.43 0.58 -24.67
C LEU A 101 -4.48 0.21 -25.72
N GLN A 102 -5.40 -0.71 -25.39
CA GLN A 102 -6.50 -1.07 -26.28
C GLN A 102 -7.45 0.11 -26.50
N LYS A 103 -7.85 0.80 -25.43
CA LYS A 103 -8.71 1.99 -25.50
C LYS A 103 -8.08 3.09 -26.34
N THR A 104 -6.79 3.39 -26.13
CA THR A 104 -6.05 4.37 -26.92
C THR A 104 -5.99 3.97 -28.39
N ARG A 105 -5.75 2.70 -28.72
CA ARG A 105 -5.75 2.23 -30.12
C ARG A 105 -7.11 2.46 -30.79
N VAL A 106 -8.20 2.14 -30.11
CA VAL A 106 -9.57 2.37 -30.62
C VAL A 106 -9.81 3.86 -30.84
N GLN A 107 -9.42 4.72 -29.89
CA GLN A 107 -9.54 6.18 -30.02
C GLN A 107 -8.73 6.73 -31.20
N ILE A 108 -7.49 6.25 -31.39
CA ILE A 108 -6.65 6.64 -32.53
C ILE A 108 -7.32 6.23 -33.85
N GLN A 109 -7.85 5.01 -33.94
CA GLN A 109 -8.55 4.56 -35.15
C GLN A 109 -9.79 5.40 -35.45
N GLN A 110 -10.58 5.73 -34.41
CA GLN A 110 -11.74 6.62 -34.55
C GLN A 110 -11.33 8.03 -35.01
N MET A 111 -10.29 8.60 -34.41
CA MET A 111 -9.75 9.91 -34.79
C MET A 111 -9.24 9.91 -36.25
N GLN A 112 -8.53 8.86 -36.66
CA GLN A 112 -8.08 8.72 -38.06
C GLN A 112 -9.25 8.59 -39.03
N ALA A 113 -10.28 7.83 -38.68
CA ALA A 113 -11.48 7.69 -39.51
C ALA A 113 -12.22 9.04 -39.64
N GLN A 114 -12.36 9.78 -38.54
CA GLN A 114 -12.96 11.11 -38.53
C GLN A 114 -12.17 12.10 -39.38
N ALA A 115 -10.84 12.16 -39.21
CA ALA A 115 -9.96 13.03 -39.99
C ALA A 115 -10.03 12.71 -41.48
N ARG A 116 -10.06 11.43 -41.87
CA ARG A 116 -10.24 11.03 -43.29
C ARG A 116 -11.59 11.47 -43.85
N ALA A 117 -12.66 11.32 -43.07
CA ALA A 117 -13.99 11.75 -43.48
C ALA A 117 -14.08 13.28 -43.62
N GLU A 118 -13.37 14.02 -42.76
CA GLU A 118 -13.28 15.48 -42.84
C GLU A 118 -12.48 15.95 -44.06
N ILE A 119 -11.32 15.35 -44.32
CA ILE A 119 -10.51 15.61 -45.53
C ILE A 119 -11.33 15.37 -46.80
N GLU A 120 -12.12 14.29 -46.88
CA GLU A 120 -12.93 14.03 -48.09
C GLU A 120 -14.05 15.06 -48.26
N ARG A 121 -14.66 15.52 -47.16
CA ARG A 121 -15.63 16.63 -47.20
C ARG A 121 -15.01 17.93 -47.66
N GLU A 122 -13.85 18.29 -47.11
CA GLU A 122 -13.12 19.51 -47.49
C GLU A 122 -12.70 19.47 -48.97
N LYS A 123 -12.20 18.32 -49.44
CA LYS A 123 -11.85 18.12 -50.84
C LYS A 123 -13.05 18.28 -51.76
N GLN A 124 -14.22 17.74 -51.39
CA GLN A 124 -15.44 17.93 -52.17
C GLN A 124 -15.84 19.41 -52.21
N GLY A 125 -15.77 20.12 -51.09
CA GLY A 125 -15.98 21.57 -51.03
C GLY A 125 -15.04 22.36 -51.93
N ALA A 126 -13.74 22.04 -51.89
CA ALA A 126 -12.73 22.68 -52.74
C ALA A 126 -12.94 22.39 -54.23
N LEU A 127 -13.40 21.19 -54.60
CA LEU A 127 -13.76 20.86 -55.98
C LEU A 127 -14.98 21.66 -56.47
N ASP A 128 -15.97 21.87 -55.61
CA ASP A 128 -17.16 22.66 -55.95
C ASP A 128 -16.82 24.15 -56.08
N GLU A 129 -15.94 24.68 -55.23
CA GLU A 129 -15.39 26.03 -55.36
C GLU A 129 -14.58 26.18 -56.65
N LEU A 130 -13.73 25.21 -56.98
CA LEU A 130 -12.96 25.19 -58.22
C LEU A 130 -13.87 25.18 -59.46
N ARG A 131 -14.96 24.40 -59.44
CA ARG A 131 -15.94 24.37 -60.54
C ARG A 131 -16.59 25.74 -60.76
N ALA A 132 -16.93 26.44 -59.68
CA ALA A 132 -17.47 27.79 -59.77
C ALA A 132 -16.47 28.77 -60.40
N VAL A 133 -15.21 28.73 -59.98
CA VAL A 133 -14.13 29.55 -60.55
C VAL A 133 -13.90 29.26 -62.04
N VAL A 134 -13.90 27.97 -62.43
CA VAL A 134 -13.72 27.58 -63.85
C VAL A 134 -14.91 28.01 -64.70
N ALA A 135 -16.14 27.89 -64.19
CA ALA A 135 -17.34 28.34 -64.90
C ALA A 135 -17.30 29.86 -65.14
N ASP A 136 -16.93 30.64 -64.13
CA ASP A 136 -16.77 32.09 -64.25
C ASP A 136 -15.70 32.46 -65.27
N LEU A 137 -14.52 31.82 -65.22
CA LEU A 137 -13.45 32.04 -66.20
C LEU A 137 -13.86 31.68 -67.62
N ALA A 138 -14.64 30.61 -67.80
CA ALA A 138 -15.16 30.20 -69.10
C ALA A 138 -16.16 31.22 -69.66
N ILE A 139 -17.03 31.78 -68.83
CA ILE A 139 -17.95 32.87 -69.21
C ILE A 139 -17.14 34.10 -69.63
N GLN A 140 -16.16 34.54 -68.83
CA GLN A 140 -15.30 35.69 -69.16
C GLN A 140 -14.54 35.49 -70.49
N ALA A 141 -14.03 34.28 -70.74
CA ALA A 141 -13.35 33.95 -71.99
C ALA A 141 -14.32 33.99 -73.20
N ALA A 142 -15.53 33.43 -73.04
CA ALA A 142 -16.57 33.47 -74.07
C ALA A 142 -17.01 34.91 -74.37
N GLU A 143 -17.19 35.75 -73.35
CA GLU A 143 -17.50 37.18 -73.52
C GLU A 143 -16.42 37.91 -74.31
N LYS A 144 -15.14 37.67 -73.99
CA LYS A 144 -14.01 38.31 -74.67
C LYS A 144 -13.94 37.90 -76.14
N ILE A 145 -14.08 36.61 -76.45
CA ILE A 145 -14.11 36.09 -77.84
C ILE A 145 -15.32 36.64 -78.60
N LEU A 146 -16.50 36.71 -77.96
CA LEU A 146 -17.70 37.27 -78.59
C LEU A 146 -17.50 38.76 -78.91
N ARG A 147 -16.87 39.52 -78.00
CA ARG A 147 -16.55 40.93 -78.20
C ARG A 147 -15.56 41.17 -79.33
N GLU A 148 -14.57 40.28 -79.49
CA GLU A 148 -13.59 40.34 -80.59
C GLU A 148 -14.14 39.85 -81.94
N SER A 149 -15.16 38.97 -81.95
CA SER A 149 -15.74 38.35 -83.16
C SER A 149 -17.03 39.00 -83.69
N LEU A 150 -17.55 40.00 -82.99
CA LEU A 150 -18.72 40.78 -83.39
C LEU A 150 -18.33 41.91 -84.34
N ASP A 151 -18.63 41.70 -85.63
CA ASP A 151 -18.69 42.75 -86.65
C ASP A 151 -20.06 43.45 -86.62
N ALA A 152 -20.12 44.72 -87.03
CA ALA A 152 -21.30 45.59 -87.00
C ALA A 152 -22.52 44.95 -87.68
N ASP A 153 -22.30 44.16 -88.74
CA ASP A 153 -23.38 43.45 -89.46
C ASP A 153 -23.91 42.23 -88.71
N ARG A 154 -23.10 41.55 -87.89
CA ARG A 154 -23.59 40.46 -87.02
C ARG A 154 -24.42 41.00 -85.86
N GLN A 155 -24.05 42.17 -85.35
CA GLN A 155 -24.76 42.83 -84.26
C GLN A 155 -26.17 43.26 -84.69
N ARG A 156 -26.33 43.84 -85.89
CA ARG A 156 -27.65 44.14 -86.49
C ARG A 156 -28.54 42.90 -86.64
N ARG A 157 -28.01 41.81 -87.20
CA ARG A 157 -28.76 40.55 -87.38
C ARG A 157 -29.14 39.86 -86.06
N LEU A 158 -28.35 40.04 -85.00
CA LEU A 158 -28.72 39.55 -83.66
C LEU A 158 -29.90 40.35 -83.08
N VAL A 159 -29.88 41.67 -83.25
CA VAL A 159 -30.97 42.55 -82.80
C VAL A 159 -32.27 42.25 -83.56
N GLU A 160 -32.23 42.08 -84.88
CA GLU A 160 -33.43 41.70 -85.66
C GLU A 160 -34.02 40.36 -85.20
N ARG A 161 -33.18 39.32 -85.00
CA ARG A 161 -33.67 38.01 -84.50
C ARG A 161 -34.19 38.08 -83.07
N PHE A 162 -33.60 38.91 -82.20
CA PHE A 162 -34.14 39.12 -80.86
C PHE A 162 -35.51 39.80 -80.92
N LEU A 163 -35.66 40.83 -81.75
CA LEU A 163 -36.94 41.52 -81.98
C LEU A 163 -38.02 40.60 -82.58
N GLU A 164 -37.64 39.65 -83.45
CA GLU A 164 -38.55 38.62 -83.99
C GLU A 164 -38.93 37.54 -82.96
N SER A 165 -38.04 37.23 -82.00
CA SER A 165 -38.27 36.20 -80.98
C SER A 165 -39.03 36.71 -79.74
N LEU A 166 -39.25 38.03 -79.63
CA LEU A 166 -40.16 38.58 -78.64
C LEU A 166 -41.61 38.27 -79.06
N PRO A 167 -42.37 37.47 -78.27
CA PRO A 167 -43.79 37.32 -78.54
C PRO A 167 -44.43 38.70 -78.39
N ALA A 168 -45.16 39.14 -79.42
CA ALA A 168 -45.85 40.42 -79.43
C ALA A 168 -46.71 40.56 -78.17
N SER A 169 -46.23 41.35 -77.21
CA SER A 169 -46.94 41.71 -76.00
C SER A 169 -48.21 42.45 -76.41
N LYS A 170 -49.35 41.74 -76.38
CA LYS A 170 -50.66 42.35 -76.51
C LYS A 170 -51.04 42.97 -75.16
N ASN A 171 -51.02 44.31 -75.19
CA ASN A 171 -51.57 45.31 -74.28
C ASN A 171 -50.74 45.66 -73.03
#